data_AF-A0A957TTC1-F1
#
_entry.id   AF-A0A957TTC1-F1
#
_cell.length_a   1.000
_cell.length_b   1.000
_cell.length_c   1.000
_cell.angle_alpha   90.00
_cell.angle_beta   90.00
_cell.angle_gamma   90.00
#
_symmetry.space_group_name_H-M   'P 1'
#
loop_
_entity.id
_entity.type
_entity.pdbx_description
1 polymer ?
#
loop_
_entity_poly.entity_id
_entity_poly.type
_entity_poly.pdbx_seq_one_letter_code
_entity_poly.pdbx_strand_id
1 'polypeptide(L)'
;MTKFTCDVRQQGSPLPHVWEHTVGSGHARLALRADWQTQLRRCHAELGIEHTRFHGILSDDMGTLTKQRGKLIYSFFNADQIFDFLISIGMRPFVELSFMPSTLSTGNDTVFFYKGNVTPPQDYGQWATLIRKLVQHWVDRYGLAEVRRWSFEVWNEPNLDSFWEGSQEDYFKLYRYTVSAIKEIDPALRVGGPATANNSWIA
;
A
#
# COMPACT_ATOMS: atom_id res chain seq x y z
N MET A 1 5.03 -33.48 -34.43
CA MET A 1 4.01 -33.30 -33.37
C MET A 1 4.66 -33.59 -32.03
N THR A 2 4.62 -32.64 -31.10
CA THR A 2 5.11 -32.86 -29.73
C THR A 2 4.11 -33.74 -28.99
N LYS A 3 4.58 -34.79 -28.30
CA LYS A 3 3.76 -35.69 -27.49
C LYS A 3 4.11 -35.47 -26.02
N PHE A 4 3.11 -35.18 -25.20
CA PHE A 4 3.24 -35.03 -23.75
C PHE A 4 2.67 -36.28 -23.06
N THR A 5 3.36 -36.80 -22.05
CA THR A 5 2.92 -37.92 -21.22
C THR A 5 3.16 -37.60 -19.73
N CYS A 6 2.20 -37.94 -18.87
CA CYS A 6 2.30 -37.75 -17.41
C CYS A 6 1.95 -39.09 -16.72
N ASP A 7 2.74 -39.51 -15.73
CA ASP A 7 2.41 -40.66 -14.86
C ASP A 7 1.89 -40.16 -13.52
N VAL A 8 0.58 -40.28 -13.30
CA VAL A 8 -0.12 -39.81 -12.10
C VAL A 8 0.25 -40.59 -10.83
N ARG A 9 1.03 -41.67 -10.93
CA ARG A 9 1.52 -42.45 -9.79
C ARG A 9 2.87 -41.96 -9.27
N GLN A 10 3.56 -41.10 -10.02
CA GLN A 10 4.81 -40.51 -9.57
C GLN A 10 4.55 -39.43 -8.51
N GLN A 11 5.50 -39.27 -7.58
CA GLN A 11 5.45 -38.20 -6.60
C GLN A 11 5.60 -36.85 -7.30
N GLY A 12 4.58 -36.00 -7.17
CA GLY A 12 4.62 -34.62 -7.65
C GLY A 12 5.39 -33.70 -6.71
N SER A 13 5.70 -32.50 -7.19
CA SER A 13 6.11 -31.36 -6.35
C SER A 13 4.95 -30.38 -6.21
N PRO A 14 4.83 -29.66 -5.08
CA PRO A 14 3.91 -28.54 -4.98
C PRO A 14 4.15 -27.54 -6.09
N LEU A 15 3.09 -27.06 -6.72
CA LEU A 15 3.14 -25.91 -7.63
C LEU A 15 2.76 -24.66 -6.83
N PRO A 16 3.70 -23.75 -6.52
CA PRO A 16 3.36 -22.53 -5.80
C PRO A 16 2.56 -21.58 -6.70
N HIS A 17 1.34 -21.24 -6.31
CA HIS A 17 0.45 -20.36 -7.08
C HIS A 17 0.80 -18.88 -6.85
N VAL A 18 2.00 -18.46 -7.23
CA VAL A 18 2.47 -17.08 -7.01
C VAL A 18 1.60 -16.02 -7.72
N TRP A 19 0.90 -16.41 -8.78
CA TRP A 19 -0.02 -15.54 -9.53
C TRP A 19 -1.31 -15.21 -8.75
N GLU A 20 -1.65 -15.97 -7.70
CA GLU A 20 -2.83 -15.74 -6.85
C GLU A 20 -2.51 -14.81 -5.68
N HIS A 21 -1.25 -14.46 -5.47
CA HIS A 21 -0.84 -13.73 -4.27
C HIS A 21 -1.44 -12.33 -4.19
N THR A 22 -1.32 -11.50 -5.25
CA THR A 22 -1.78 -10.10 -5.24
C THR A 22 -2.34 -9.68 -6.60
N VAL A 23 -3.45 -8.95 -6.59
CA VAL A 23 -3.95 -8.21 -7.77
C VAL A 23 -3.78 -6.70 -7.59
N GLY A 24 -3.36 -6.00 -8.64
CA GLY A 24 -3.34 -4.55 -8.67
C GLY A 24 -4.75 -3.94 -8.76
N SER A 25 -4.92 -2.75 -8.22
CA SER A 25 -6.11 -1.94 -8.35
C SER A 25 -5.74 -0.47 -8.58
N GLY A 26 -6.75 0.34 -8.91
CA GLY A 26 -6.59 1.79 -9.11
C GLY A 26 -6.38 2.54 -7.79
N HIS A 27 -6.84 3.79 -7.73
CA HIS A 27 -6.77 4.62 -6.51
C HIS A 27 -7.60 4.04 -5.35
N ALA A 28 -7.11 4.14 -4.11
CA ALA A 28 -7.75 3.62 -2.91
C ALA A 28 -9.23 4.04 -2.78
N ARG A 29 -9.56 5.28 -3.16
CA ARG A 29 -10.92 5.82 -3.08
C ARG A 29 -11.95 4.99 -3.87
N LEU A 30 -11.53 4.31 -4.93
CA LEU A 30 -12.40 3.42 -5.72
C LEU A 30 -12.90 2.22 -4.92
N ALA A 31 -12.13 1.76 -3.94
CA ALA A 31 -12.47 0.60 -3.12
C ALA A 31 -13.67 0.84 -2.17
N LEU A 32 -14.10 2.09 -2.03
CA LEU A 32 -15.34 2.46 -1.34
C LEU A 32 -16.60 2.30 -2.22
N ARG A 33 -16.44 2.01 -3.52
CA ARG A 33 -17.58 1.84 -4.43
C ARG A 33 -18.10 0.41 -4.39
N ALA A 34 -19.42 0.26 -4.39
CA ALA A 34 -20.08 -1.05 -4.35
C ALA A 34 -19.77 -1.92 -5.58
N ASP A 35 -19.60 -1.33 -6.76
CA ASP A 35 -19.26 -2.06 -7.98
C ASP A 35 -17.84 -2.63 -7.93
N TRP A 36 -16.88 -1.83 -7.44
CA TRP A 36 -15.51 -2.29 -7.18
C TRP A 36 -15.49 -3.46 -6.18
N GLN A 37 -16.21 -3.34 -5.07
CA GLN A 37 -16.28 -4.37 -4.04
C GLN A 37 -16.92 -5.68 -4.56
N THR A 38 -17.94 -5.55 -5.43
CA THR A 38 -18.57 -6.70 -6.08
C THR A 38 -17.57 -7.43 -6.99
N GLN A 39 -16.80 -6.68 -7.79
CA GLN A 39 -15.80 -7.24 -8.68
C GLN A 39 -14.67 -7.90 -7.89
N LEU A 40 -14.15 -7.26 -6.84
CA LEU A 40 -13.04 -7.84 -6.07
C LEU A 40 -13.46 -9.11 -5.32
N ARG A 41 -14.67 -9.16 -4.76
CA ARG A 41 -15.22 -10.39 -4.16
C ARG A 41 -15.26 -11.53 -5.17
N ARG A 42 -15.66 -11.24 -6.41
CA ARG A 42 -15.67 -12.21 -7.50
C ARG A 42 -14.24 -12.66 -7.85
N CYS A 43 -13.28 -11.74 -7.94
CA CYS A 43 -11.88 -12.08 -8.16
C CYS A 43 -11.34 -13.02 -7.08
N HIS A 44 -11.62 -12.78 -5.81
CA HIS A 44 -11.23 -13.70 -4.73
C HIS A 44 -11.89 -15.07 -4.88
N ALA A 45 -13.21 -15.11 -5.07
CA ALA A 45 -13.97 -16.35 -5.13
C ALA A 45 -13.64 -17.23 -6.34
N GLU A 46 -13.39 -16.62 -7.50
CA GLU A 46 -13.18 -17.35 -8.76
C GLU A 46 -11.70 -17.60 -9.08
N LEU A 47 -10.80 -16.71 -8.64
CA LEU A 47 -9.37 -16.75 -9.00
C LEU A 47 -8.45 -17.01 -7.81
N GLY A 48 -8.97 -17.08 -6.58
CA GLY A 48 -8.17 -17.34 -5.39
C GLY A 48 -7.30 -16.17 -4.93
N ILE A 49 -7.49 -14.96 -5.48
CA ILE A 49 -6.61 -13.81 -5.16
C ILE A 49 -6.61 -13.50 -3.67
N GLU A 50 -5.44 -13.45 -3.03
CA GLU A 50 -5.33 -13.25 -1.59
C GLU A 50 -5.18 -11.78 -1.15
N HIS A 51 -4.52 -10.95 -1.98
CA HIS A 51 -4.23 -9.56 -1.63
C HIS A 51 -4.63 -8.59 -2.76
N THR A 52 -4.84 -7.32 -2.40
CA THR A 52 -4.94 -6.24 -3.39
C THR A 52 -4.02 -5.07 -3.06
N ARG A 53 -3.42 -4.46 -4.08
CA ARG A 53 -2.50 -3.32 -4.01
C ARG A 53 -3.09 -2.13 -4.76
N PHE A 54 -3.14 -0.96 -4.14
CA PHE A 54 -3.65 0.28 -4.74
C PHE A 54 -2.88 1.50 -4.25
N HIS A 55 -2.88 2.55 -5.06
CA HIS A 55 -2.27 3.84 -4.73
C HIS A 55 -3.13 4.65 -3.75
N GLY A 56 -2.51 5.63 -3.09
CA GLY A 56 -3.23 6.80 -2.62
C GLY A 56 -4.01 6.64 -1.32
N ILE A 57 -3.67 5.65 -0.47
CA ILE A 57 -4.28 5.48 0.85
C ILE A 57 -4.10 6.72 1.74
N LEU A 58 -3.04 7.51 1.50
CA LEU A 58 -2.69 8.74 2.21
C LEU A 58 -3.11 10.02 1.47
N SER A 59 -3.68 9.92 0.27
CA SER A 59 -4.14 11.09 -0.49
C SER A 59 -5.27 11.83 0.22
N ASP A 60 -5.41 13.13 -0.06
CA ASP A 60 -6.36 14.01 0.65
C ASP A 60 -7.82 13.57 0.54
N ASP A 61 -8.21 12.93 -0.57
CA ASP A 61 -9.57 12.42 -0.78
C ASP A 61 -9.90 11.19 0.08
N MET A 62 -8.88 10.51 0.61
CA MET A 62 -9.03 9.51 1.67
C MET A 62 -9.20 10.15 3.05
N GLY A 63 -8.72 11.39 3.24
CA GLY A 63 -8.91 12.15 4.48
C GLY A 63 -8.12 11.65 5.68
N THR A 64 -7.07 10.85 5.46
CA THR A 64 -6.23 10.26 6.52
C THR A 64 -5.54 11.30 7.37
N LEU A 65 -5.16 12.43 6.77
CA LEU A 65 -4.62 13.59 7.46
C LEU A 65 -5.20 14.88 6.88
N THR A 66 -5.87 15.65 7.72
CA THR A 66 -6.40 16.97 7.36
C THR A 66 -5.94 18.01 8.37
N LYS A 67 -6.09 19.30 8.05
CA LYS A 67 -5.75 20.41 8.95
C LYS A 67 -6.99 21.28 9.17
N GLN A 68 -7.41 21.43 10.41
CA GLN A 68 -8.49 22.35 10.78
C GLN A 68 -8.01 23.31 11.87
N ARG A 69 -8.24 24.61 11.67
CA ARG A 69 -7.85 25.68 12.62
C ARG A 69 -6.38 25.56 13.07
N GLY A 70 -5.49 25.23 12.14
CA GLY A 70 -4.06 25.07 12.41
C GLY A 70 -3.65 23.72 13.02
N LYS A 71 -4.58 22.86 13.43
CA LYS A 71 -4.31 21.56 14.05
C LYS A 71 -4.45 20.42 13.04
N LEU A 72 -3.48 19.50 13.06
CA LEU A 72 -3.57 18.25 12.32
C LEU A 72 -4.64 17.33 12.94
N ILE A 73 -5.46 16.74 12.08
CA ILE A 73 -6.51 15.79 12.43
C ILE A 73 -6.27 14.51 11.63
N TYR A 74 -6.08 13.41 12.34
CA TYR A 74 -5.90 12.08 11.78
C TYR A 74 -7.26 11.37 11.76
N SER A 75 -7.69 10.87 10.60
CA SER A 75 -8.97 10.17 10.45
C SER A 75 -8.80 8.96 9.55
N PHE A 76 -8.85 7.76 10.12
CA PHE A 76 -8.63 6.53 9.36
C PHE A 76 -9.93 5.88 8.86
N PHE A 77 -11.06 6.59 8.97
CA PHE A 77 -12.38 6.06 8.65
C PHE A 77 -12.49 5.44 7.26
N ASN A 78 -12.10 6.16 6.20
CA ASN A 78 -12.19 5.64 4.83
C ASN A 78 -11.24 4.47 4.59
N ALA A 79 -10.03 4.50 5.18
CA ALA A 79 -9.09 3.39 5.10
C ALA A 79 -9.67 2.15 5.81
N ASP A 80 -10.30 2.33 6.97
CA ASP A 80 -10.98 1.27 7.71
C ASP A 80 -12.13 0.67 6.90
N GLN A 81 -12.98 1.48 6.27
CA GLN A 81 -14.08 0.97 5.43
C GLN A 81 -13.56 0.07 4.30
N ILE A 82 -12.40 0.39 3.72
CA ILE A 82 -11.78 -0.46 2.68
C ILE A 82 -11.22 -1.74 3.32
N PHE A 83 -10.46 -1.63 4.40
CA PHE A 83 -9.74 -2.77 4.98
C PHE A 83 -10.70 -3.74 5.69
N ASP A 84 -11.74 -3.24 6.36
CA ASP A 84 -12.85 -4.03 6.88
C ASP A 84 -13.50 -4.86 5.75
N PHE A 85 -13.74 -4.23 4.59
CA PHE A 85 -14.29 -4.94 3.44
C PHE A 85 -13.35 -6.04 2.95
N LEU A 86 -12.06 -5.76 2.75
CA LEU A 86 -11.07 -6.75 2.30
C LEU A 86 -11.03 -7.96 3.23
N ILE A 87 -10.92 -7.72 4.54
CA ILE A 87 -10.87 -8.78 5.54
C ILE A 87 -12.19 -9.57 5.57
N SER A 88 -13.34 -8.90 5.41
CA SER A 88 -14.65 -9.56 5.40
C SER A 88 -14.82 -10.57 4.25
N ILE A 89 -14.08 -10.41 3.15
CA ILE A 89 -14.09 -11.32 2.02
C ILE A 89 -12.89 -12.29 2.02
N GLY A 90 -12.09 -12.33 3.08
CA GLY A 90 -10.92 -13.21 3.20
C GLY A 90 -9.64 -12.68 2.55
N MET A 91 -9.67 -11.47 2.00
CA MET A 91 -8.51 -10.81 1.39
C MET A 91 -7.76 -9.91 2.37
N ARG A 92 -6.54 -9.53 2.01
CA ARG A 92 -5.70 -8.60 2.80
C ARG A 92 -5.18 -7.44 1.95
N PRO A 93 -4.88 -6.28 2.56
CA PRO A 93 -4.21 -5.22 1.84
C PRO A 93 -2.73 -5.56 1.62
N PHE A 94 -2.25 -5.31 0.41
CA PHE A 94 -0.85 -5.01 0.16
C PHE A 94 -0.74 -3.48 0.16
N VAL A 95 -0.31 -2.93 1.29
CA VAL A 95 -0.43 -1.50 1.58
C VAL A 95 0.67 -0.73 0.86
N GLU A 96 0.30 0.14 -0.06
CA GLU A 96 1.19 1.17 -0.59
C GLU A 96 1.03 2.47 0.20
N LEU A 97 2.11 2.99 0.78
CA LEU A 97 2.11 4.21 1.58
C LEU A 97 2.33 5.43 0.70
N SER A 98 1.28 5.86 0.00
CA SER A 98 1.26 6.99 -0.94
C SER A 98 -0.13 7.65 -0.99
N PHE A 99 -0.32 8.79 -1.65
CA PHE A 99 0.70 9.77 -2.00
C PHE A 99 0.85 10.77 -0.84
N MET A 100 1.55 11.89 -1.02
CA MET A 100 1.76 12.83 0.08
C MET A 100 0.44 13.55 0.43
N PRO A 101 0.01 13.60 1.71
CA PRO A 101 -1.07 14.51 2.10
C PRO A 101 -0.62 15.97 1.88
N SER A 102 -1.49 16.83 1.35
CA SER A 102 -1.14 18.23 1.08
C SER A 102 -0.75 19.01 2.34
N THR A 103 -1.20 18.55 3.50
CA THR A 103 -0.83 19.11 4.81
C THR A 103 0.64 18.91 5.19
N LEU A 104 1.33 17.98 4.53
CA LEU A 104 2.74 17.67 4.76
C LEU A 104 3.63 17.94 3.54
N SER A 105 3.08 18.18 2.34
CA SER A 105 3.83 18.28 1.09
C SER A 105 4.70 19.54 0.99
N THR A 106 5.91 19.47 0.43
CA THR A 106 6.77 20.63 0.18
C THR A 106 6.28 21.51 -0.96
N GLY A 107 5.60 20.91 -1.94
CA GLY A 107 5.11 21.60 -3.13
C GLY A 107 3.68 21.19 -3.50
N ASN A 108 3.28 21.58 -4.71
CA ASN A 108 1.94 21.37 -5.26
C ASN A 108 1.94 20.45 -6.49
N ASP A 109 3.06 19.80 -6.80
CA ASP A 109 3.14 18.89 -7.93
C ASP A 109 2.33 17.63 -7.64
N THR A 110 1.55 17.23 -8.63
CA THR A 110 0.55 16.17 -8.48
C THR A 110 0.50 15.28 -9.71
N VAL A 111 0.14 14.01 -9.49
CA VAL A 111 -0.08 13.01 -10.53
C VAL A 111 -1.56 12.63 -10.65
N PHE A 112 -1.96 12.26 -11.87
CA PHE A 112 -3.30 11.80 -12.24
C PHE A 112 -4.45 12.80 -11.98
N PHE A 113 -5.67 12.39 -12.34
CA PHE A 113 -6.88 13.20 -12.19
C PHE A 113 -7.26 13.47 -10.73
N TYR A 114 -6.92 12.56 -9.81
CA TYR A 114 -7.21 12.69 -8.37
C TYR A 114 -6.15 13.51 -7.63
N LYS A 115 -5.15 14.04 -8.35
CA LYS A 115 -4.14 14.97 -7.83
C LYS A 115 -3.37 14.43 -6.63
N GLY A 116 -2.87 13.20 -6.71
CA GLY A 116 -1.97 12.67 -5.68
C GLY A 116 -0.69 13.50 -5.64
N ASN A 117 -0.37 14.13 -4.50
CA ASN A 117 0.81 14.99 -4.40
C ASN A 117 2.10 14.16 -4.36
N VAL A 118 3.05 14.49 -5.22
CA VAL A 118 4.27 13.69 -5.45
C VAL A 118 5.54 14.31 -4.85
N THR A 119 5.37 15.35 -4.05
CA THR A 119 6.49 16.10 -3.47
C THR A 119 6.90 15.49 -2.13
N PRO A 120 8.18 15.61 -1.72
CA PRO A 120 8.63 15.17 -0.41
C PRO A 120 7.86 15.84 0.75
N PRO A 121 7.93 15.27 1.98
CA PRO A 121 7.34 15.92 3.14
C PRO A 121 8.21 17.11 3.60
N GLN A 122 7.58 18.21 4.01
CA GLN A 122 8.23 19.36 4.66
C GLN A 122 8.98 18.93 5.93
N ASP A 123 8.42 17.95 6.64
CA ASP A 123 8.95 17.42 7.88
C ASP A 123 8.80 15.88 7.90
N TYR A 124 9.94 15.20 7.77
CA TYR A 124 10.02 13.74 7.78
C TYR A 124 9.61 13.12 9.13
N GLY A 125 9.73 13.86 10.24
CA GLY A 125 9.24 13.44 11.56
C GLY A 125 7.72 13.45 11.65
N GLN A 126 7.06 14.42 11.02
CA GLN A 126 5.60 14.44 10.91
C GLN A 126 5.08 13.35 9.96
N TRP A 127 5.79 13.08 8.86
CA TRP A 127 5.54 11.90 8.02
C TRP A 127 5.63 10.61 8.84
N ALA A 128 6.73 10.39 9.56
CA ALA A 128 6.89 9.20 10.42
C ALA A 128 5.79 9.11 11.49
N THR A 129 5.33 10.24 12.02
CA THR A 129 4.22 10.28 12.97
C THR A 129 2.90 9.83 12.34
N LEU A 130 2.60 10.26 11.11
CA LEU A 130 1.44 9.79 10.36
C LEU A 130 1.50 8.27 10.15
N ILE A 131 2.63 7.76 9.66
CA ILE A 131 2.82 6.32 9.43
C ILE A 131 2.65 5.53 10.72
N ARG A 132 3.31 5.95 11.82
CA ARG A 132 3.20 5.27 13.12
C ARG A 132 1.76 5.25 13.62
N LYS A 133 1.05 6.38 13.54
CA LYS A 133 -0.36 6.46 13.98
C LYS A 133 -1.27 5.55 13.16
N LEU A 134 -1.10 5.54 11.84
CA LEU A 134 -1.92 4.73 10.94
C LEU A 134 -1.68 3.23 11.18
N VAL A 135 -0.43 2.80 11.22
CA VAL A 135 -0.09 1.38 11.41
C VAL A 135 -0.44 0.92 12.83
N GLN A 136 -0.22 1.73 13.86
CA GLN A 136 -0.64 1.41 15.22
C GLN A 136 -2.17 1.27 15.30
N HIS A 137 -2.92 2.18 14.66
CA HIS A 137 -4.39 2.08 14.59
C HIS A 137 -4.84 0.76 13.97
N TRP A 138 -4.21 0.31 12.88
CA TRP A 138 -4.52 -1.00 12.30
C TRP A 138 -4.15 -2.17 13.21
N VAL A 139 -3.04 -2.09 13.94
CA VAL A 139 -2.69 -3.09 14.96
C VAL A 139 -3.74 -3.13 16.08
N ASP A 140 -4.20 -1.98 16.55
CA ASP A 140 -5.21 -1.87 17.60
C ASP A 140 -6.58 -2.39 17.12
N ARG A 141 -6.92 -2.14 15.85
CA ARG A 141 -8.21 -2.52 15.25
C ARG A 141 -8.30 -3.99 14.84
N TYR A 142 -7.28 -4.51 14.16
CA TYR A 142 -7.30 -5.84 13.55
C TYR A 142 -6.46 -6.88 14.31
N GLY A 143 -5.65 -6.42 15.25
CA GLY A 143 -4.73 -7.26 16.01
C GLY A 143 -3.39 -7.48 15.29
N LEU A 144 -2.31 -7.48 16.07
CA LEU A 144 -0.94 -7.60 15.56
C LEU A 144 -0.72 -8.86 14.71
N ALA A 145 -1.35 -9.98 15.07
CA ALA A 145 -1.23 -11.24 14.34
C ALA A 145 -1.77 -11.14 12.90
N GLU A 146 -2.85 -10.38 12.70
CA GLU A 146 -3.40 -10.14 11.36
C GLU A 146 -2.52 -9.16 10.58
N VAL A 147 -2.12 -8.05 11.18
CA VAL A 147 -1.29 -7.01 10.51
C VAL A 147 0.08 -7.53 10.11
N ARG A 148 0.66 -8.50 10.83
CA ARG A 148 1.91 -9.19 10.42
C ARG A 148 1.77 -9.95 9.11
N ARG A 149 0.54 -10.28 8.69
CA ARG A 149 0.25 -10.93 7.39
C ARG A 149 0.10 -9.92 6.27
N TRP A 150 0.25 -8.63 6.52
CA TRP A 150 0.22 -7.59 5.49
C TRP A 150 1.64 -7.28 5.01
N SER A 151 1.75 -6.51 3.94
CA SER A 151 3.00 -5.98 3.42
C SER A 151 2.84 -4.47 3.27
N PHE A 152 3.87 -3.71 3.68
CA PHE A 152 3.92 -2.26 3.57
C PHE A 152 4.97 -1.85 2.52
N GLU A 153 4.53 -1.39 1.36
CA GLU A 153 5.36 -0.83 0.31
C GLU A 153 5.48 0.69 0.49
N VAL A 154 6.71 1.20 0.45
CA VAL A 154 6.97 2.63 0.62
C VAL A 154 7.01 3.31 -0.74
N TRP A 155 6.00 4.15 -0.99
CA TRP A 155 5.82 4.96 -2.21
C TRP A 155 5.53 4.14 -3.48
N ASN A 156 5.52 4.81 -4.64
CA ASN A 156 5.41 4.21 -5.97
C ASN A 156 6.33 4.91 -6.95
N GLU A 157 7.11 4.13 -7.70
CA GLU A 157 7.96 4.54 -8.81
C GLU A 157 8.78 5.83 -8.57
N PRO A 158 9.54 5.92 -7.45
CA PRO A 158 10.30 7.12 -7.11
C PRO A 158 11.41 7.48 -8.11
N ASN A 159 11.69 6.60 -9.07
CA ASN A 159 12.64 6.83 -10.16
C ASN A 159 12.04 7.57 -11.37
N LEU A 160 10.74 7.89 -11.34
CA LEU A 160 10.06 8.65 -12.39
C LEU A 160 9.66 10.03 -11.85
N ASP A 161 10.03 11.09 -12.55
CA ASP A 161 9.73 12.49 -12.18
C ASP A 161 8.22 12.75 -12.01
N SER A 162 7.37 11.95 -12.68
CA SER A 162 5.91 12.05 -12.56
C SER A 162 5.37 11.56 -11.22
N PHE A 163 6.13 10.76 -10.49
CA PHE A 163 5.69 10.12 -9.24
C PHE A 163 6.51 10.56 -8.02
N TRP A 164 7.64 11.23 -8.22
CA TRP A 164 8.48 11.75 -7.15
C TRP A 164 9.30 12.95 -7.63
N GLU A 165 9.07 14.11 -7.01
CA GLU A 165 9.83 15.35 -7.33
C GLU A 165 11.24 15.35 -6.70
N GLY A 166 11.43 14.58 -5.61
CA GLY A 166 12.69 14.56 -4.86
C GLY A 166 13.80 13.76 -5.53
N SER A 167 15.01 13.78 -4.94
CA SER A 167 16.09 12.91 -5.41
C SER A 167 15.93 11.46 -4.96
N GLN A 168 16.80 10.57 -5.46
CA GLN A 168 16.93 9.20 -4.95
C GLN A 168 17.29 9.19 -3.45
N GLU A 169 18.15 10.11 -3.00
CA GLU A 169 18.51 10.27 -1.59
C GLU A 169 17.32 10.72 -0.75
N ASP A 170 16.46 11.60 -1.27
CA ASP A 170 15.22 11.99 -0.60
C ASP A 170 14.26 10.80 -0.47
N TYR A 171 14.15 9.96 -1.51
CA TYR A 171 13.39 8.72 -1.41
C TYR A 171 13.96 7.78 -0.33
N PHE A 172 15.29 7.57 -0.30
CA PHE A 172 15.91 6.73 0.73
C PHE A 172 15.76 7.31 2.13
N LYS A 173 15.69 8.65 2.26
CA LYS A 173 15.34 9.31 3.52
C LYS A 173 13.90 9.02 3.89
N LEU A 174 12.94 9.18 2.98
CA LEU A 174 11.52 8.82 3.20
C LEU A 174 11.38 7.37 3.64
N TYR A 175 12.07 6.46 2.92
CA TYR A 175 12.13 5.03 3.22
C TYR A 175 12.63 4.77 4.64
N ARG A 176 13.76 5.37 5.04
CA ARG A 176 14.32 5.20 6.38
C ARG A 176 13.33 5.62 7.48
N TYR A 177 12.73 6.80 7.36
CA TYR A 177 11.75 7.29 8.33
C TYR A 177 10.50 6.39 8.40
N THR A 178 10.06 5.87 7.25
CA THR A 178 8.91 4.97 7.17
C THR A 178 9.20 3.60 7.82
N VAL A 179 10.33 2.98 7.46
CA VAL A 179 10.76 1.69 8.03
C VAL A 179 10.95 1.81 9.54
N SER A 180 11.65 2.84 10.02
CA SER A 180 11.83 3.04 11.46
C SER A 180 10.49 3.18 12.19
N ALA A 181 9.56 3.99 11.67
CA ALA A 181 8.24 4.17 12.28
C ALA A 181 7.42 2.87 12.37
N ILE A 182 7.51 2.01 11.34
CA ILE A 182 6.82 0.70 11.33
C ILE A 182 7.50 -0.30 12.27
N LYS A 183 8.84 -0.37 12.24
CA LYS A 183 9.60 -1.34 13.04
C LYS A 183 9.60 -1.03 14.53
N GLU A 184 9.41 0.22 14.92
CA GLU A 184 9.18 0.62 16.31
C GLU A 184 7.88 0.04 16.89
N ILE A 185 6.86 -0.19 16.05
CA ILE A 185 5.60 -0.83 16.47
C ILE A 185 5.82 -2.32 16.66
N ASP A 186 6.34 -2.98 15.61
CA ASP A 186 6.70 -4.39 15.68
C ASP A 186 7.77 -4.75 14.62
N PRO A 187 8.89 -5.36 15.03
CA PRO A 187 10.00 -5.65 14.11
C PRO A 187 9.66 -6.70 13.06
N ALA A 188 8.61 -7.50 13.24
CA ALA A 188 8.19 -8.53 12.30
C ALA A 188 7.25 -8.01 11.19
N LEU A 189 6.73 -6.78 11.28
CA LEU A 189 5.96 -6.16 10.20
C LEU A 189 6.80 -6.04 8.93
N ARG A 190 6.27 -6.54 7.81
CA ARG A 190 6.99 -6.58 6.53
C ARG A 190 6.90 -5.23 5.83
N VAL A 191 8.03 -4.56 5.62
CA VAL A 191 8.12 -3.28 4.93
C VAL A 191 9.19 -3.38 3.84
N GLY A 192 8.94 -2.78 2.68
CA GLY A 192 9.82 -2.88 1.52
C GLY A 192 9.68 -1.76 0.49
N GLY A 193 10.56 -1.79 -0.50
CA GLY A 193 10.74 -0.85 -1.60
C GLY A 193 11.81 -1.40 -2.58
N PRO A 194 12.28 -0.65 -3.59
CA PRO A 194 12.03 0.77 -3.81
C PRO A 194 10.79 1.10 -4.65
N ALA A 195 9.96 0.10 -4.99
CA ALA A 195 8.76 0.24 -5.82
C ALA A 195 9.00 0.91 -7.19
N THR A 196 10.22 0.80 -7.72
CA THR A 196 10.67 1.46 -8.94
C THR A 196 10.11 0.84 -10.21
N ALA A 197 9.87 1.68 -11.22
CA ALA A 197 9.59 1.21 -12.58
C ALA A 197 10.81 0.49 -13.17
N ASN A 198 10.55 -0.50 -14.03
CA ASN A 198 11.56 -1.22 -14.83
C ASN A 198 12.68 -1.88 -14.03
N ASN A 199 12.40 -2.35 -12.81
CA ASN A 199 13.40 -2.96 -11.90
C ASN A 199 14.63 -2.06 -11.65
N SER A 200 14.46 -0.74 -11.76
CA SER A 200 15.54 0.22 -11.50
C SER A 200 15.98 0.16 -10.04
N TRP A 201 17.20 0.60 -9.72
CA TRP A 201 17.71 0.69 -8.33
C TRP A 201 17.77 -0.65 -7.57
N ILE A 202 17.49 -1.77 -8.23
CA ILE A 202 17.69 -3.13 -7.74
C ILE A 202 18.92 -3.66 -8.49
N ALA A 203 19.97 -3.99 -7.73
CA ALA A 203 21.25 -4.49 -8.26
C ALA A 203 21.20 -6.00 -8.54
#